data_AF-A0A528TPQ9-F1
#
_entry.id   AF-A0A528TPQ9-F1
#
_cell.length_a   1.000
_cell.length_b   1.000
_cell.length_c   1.000
_cell.angle_alpha   90.00
_cell.angle_beta   90.00
_cell.angle_gamma   90.00
#
_symmetry.space_group_name_H-M   'P 1'
#
loop_
_entity.id
_entity.type
_entity.pdbx_description
1 polymer ?
#
loop_
_entity_poly.entity_id
_entity_poly.type
_entity_poly.pdbx_seq_one_letter_code
_entity_poly.pdbx_strand_id
1 'polypeptide(L)'
;AIVIGGLAVSQTGTQAAIAKLPAEVTLGFAPQGNSIGRWMQAARQSGHEIVMQVPLEPFDYPNVNPGRNTLTVAATADENLKNLRWALSRTTNYTGVMNYMGARFSADAAAMGPLMAELGRRGLAYVDDGSSARSLAPDLALKNGVPFVAGDASIDAMRD
;
A
#
# COMPACT_ATOMS: atom_id res chain seq x y z
N ALA A 1 -3.99 13.75 -7.87
CA ALA A 1 -2.62 13.31 -7.56
C ALA A 1 -2.31 12.06 -8.38
N ILE A 2 -1.04 11.70 -8.56
CA ILE A 2 -0.63 10.46 -9.24
C ILE A 2 0.24 9.67 -8.26
N VAL A 3 -0.01 8.36 -8.15
CA VAL A 3 0.81 7.44 -7.37
C VAL A 3 1.46 6.42 -8.29
N ILE A 4 2.79 6.27 -8.21
CA ILE A 4 3.53 5.21 -8.91
C ILE A 4 3.96 4.17 -7.89
N GLY A 5 3.44 2.96 -8.03
CA GLY A 5 3.74 1.82 -7.15
C GLY A 5 4.90 0.94 -7.63
N GLY A 6 5.22 -0.08 -6.84
CA GLY A 6 6.19 -1.13 -7.17
C GLY A 6 7.64 -0.74 -6.91
N LEU A 7 7.89 0.36 -6.19
CA LEU A 7 9.26 0.78 -5.91
C LEU A 7 9.97 -0.23 -5.01
N ALA A 8 11.30 -0.26 -5.15
CA ALA A 8 12.23 -1.20 -4.55
C ALA A 8 12.14 -2.65 -5.06
N VAL A 9 11.15 -3.01 -5.89
CA VAL A 9 11.11 -4.34 -6.55
C VAL A 9 12.22 -4.44 -7.60
N SER A 10 12.34 -3.43 -8.48
CA SER A 10 13.42 -3.31 -9.47
C SER A 10 14.34 -2.15 -9.11
N GLN A 11 15.66 -2.39 -8.99
CA GLN A 11 16.64 -1.35 -8.68
C GLN A 11 16.70 -0.29 -9.79
N THR A 12 16.77 -0.71 -11.05
CA THR A 12 16.85 0.20 -12.20
C THR A 12 15.54 0.95 -12.43
N GLY A 13 14.40 0.28 -12.26
CA GLY A 13 13.08 0.91 -12.34
C GLY A 13 12.87 1.96 -11.25
N THR A 14 13.26 1.64 -10.01
CA THR A 14 13.17 2.59 -8.88
C THR A 14 14.07 3.80 -9.09
N GLN A 15 15.30 3.58 -9.57
CA GLN A 15 16.22 4.68 -9.90
C GLN A 15 15.63 5.60 -10.97
N ALA A 16 15.09 5.02 -12.04
CA ALA A 16 14.51 5.78 -13.13
C ALA A 16 13.27 6.57 -12.68
N ALA A 17 12.42 5.97 -11.86
CA ALA A 17 11.24 6.63 -11.30
C ALA A 17 11.64 7.87 -10.48
N ILE A 18 12.56 7.73 -9.51
CA ILE A 18 13.01 8.84 -8.66
C ILE A 18 13.75 9.93 -9.47
N ALA A 19 14.48 9.55 -10.51
CA ALA A 19 15.26 10.50 -11.31
C ALA A 19 14.42 11.28 -12.34
N LYS A 20 13.29 10.73 -12.79
CA LYS A 20 12.52 11.27 -13.92
C LYS A 20 11.16 11.83 -13.53
N LEU A 21 10.53 11.31 -12.48
CA LEU A 21 9.22 11.77 -12.06
C LEU A 21 9.34 13.09 -11.30
N PRO A 22 8.40 14.02 -11.52
CA PRO A 22 8.37 15.27 -10.77
C PRO A 22 7.94 15.03 -9.30
N ALA A 23 8.35 15.91 -8.39
CA ALA A 23 8.19 15.73 -6.94
C ALA A 23 6.73 15.55 -6.49
N GLU A 24 5.79 16.08 -7.26
CA GLU A 24 4.34 16.00 -7.04
C GLU A 24 3.77 14.58 -7.22
N VAL A 25 4.55 13.65 -7.80
CA VAL A 25 4.17 12.24 -7.90
C VAL A 25 4.50 11.53 -6.59
N THR A 26 3.48 10.93 -5.96
CA THR A 26 3.64 10.10 -4.78
C THR A 26 4.21 8.73 -5.17
N LEU A 27 5.12 8.20 -4.36
CA LEU A 27 5.83 6.96 -4.64
C LEU A 27 5.44 5.84 -3.67
N GLY A 28 4.92 4.74 -4.21
CA GLY A 28 4.51 3.55 -3.46
C GLY A 28 5.62 2.51 -3.37
N PHE A 29 6.05 2.21 -2.14
CA PHE A 29 7.14 1.26 -1.89
C PHE A 29 6.60 -0.13 -1.52
N ALA A 30 7.08 -1.15 -2.22
CA ALA A 30 6.79 -2.54 -1.87
C ALA A 30 7.68 -2.99 -0.69
N PRO A 31 7.12 -3.56 0.39
CA PRO A 31 7.86 -3.92 1.60
C PRO A 31 8.83 -5.10 1.38
N GLN A 32 8.59 -5.92 0.34
CA GLN A 32 9.48 -6.99 -0.09
C GLN A 32 10.65 -6.50 -0.95
N GLY A 33 10.64 -5.22 -1.35
CA GLY A 33 11.70 -4.63 -2.17
C GLY A 33 13.07 -4.61 -1.49
N ASN A 34 14.10 -4.45 -2.33
CA ASN A 34 15.49 -4.39 -1.91
C ASN A 34 15.95 -2.93 -1.76
N SER A 35 16.87 -2.67 -0.82
CA SER A 35 17.45 -1.34 -0.60
C SER A 35 16.41 -0.25 -0.31
N ILE A 36 15.26 -0.59 0.30
CA ILE A 36 14.14 0.34 0.54
C ILE A 36 14.61 1.61 1.26
N GLY A 37 15.46 1.50 2.29
CA GLY A 37 15.97 2.66 3.02
C GLY A 37 16.75 3.64 2.14
N ARG A 38 17.58 3.14 1.23
CA ARG A 38 18.32 3.96 0.25
C ARG A 38 17.35 4.71 -0.67
N TRP A 39 16.37 3.99 -1.19
CA TRP A 39 15.41 4.55 -2.13
C TRP A 39 14.44 5.53 -1.50
N MET A 40 14.01 5.28 -0.26
CA MET A 40 13.23 6.21 0.52
C MET A 40 13.99 7.52 0.72
N GLN A 41 15.26 7.46 1.11
CA GLN A 41 16.08 8.67 1.28
C GLN A 41 16.17 9.47 -0.02
N ALA A 42 16.49 8.80 -1.13
CA ALA A 42 16.56 9.44 -2.44
C ALA A 42 15.22 10.07 -2.86
N ALA A 43 14.12 9.34 -2.71
CA ALA A 43 12.78 9.84 -3.01
C ALA A 43 12.42 11.10 -2.18
N ARG A 44 12.69 11.09 -0.88
CA ARG A 44 12.44 12.25 0.00
C ARG A 44 13.34 13.44 -0.34
N GLN A 45 14.61 13.20 -0.67
CA GLN A 45 15.53 14.26 -1.11
C GLN A 45 15.07 14.92 -2.43
N SER A 46 14.44 14.15 -3.32
CA SER A 46 13.81 14.65 -4.54
C SER A 46 12.43 15.28 -4.31
N GLY A 47 11.94 15.36 -3.07
CA GLY A 47 10.69 16.04 -2.71
C GLY A 47 9.43 15.16 -2.77
N HIS A 48 9.55 13.87 -3.08
CA HIS A 48 8.38 12.99 -3.22
C HIS A 48 7.69 12.71 -1.88
N GLU A 49 6.37 12.64 -1.94
CA GLU A 49 5.58 11.93 -0.95
C GLU A 49 5.76 10.41 -1.12
N ILE A 50 5.68 9.68 -0.01
CA ILE A 50 5.88 8.23 0.01
C ILE A 50 4.72 7.55 0.72
N VAL A 51 4.26 6.42 0.17
CA VAL A 51 3.30 5.51 0.79
C VAL A 51 3.85 4.09 0.84
N MET A 52 3.46 3.32 1.87
CA MET A 52 3.82 1.91 1.99
C MET A 52 2.77 1.04 1.29
N GLN A 53 3.16 0.24 0.30
CA GLN A 53 2.24 -0.67 -0.40
C GLN A 53 2.11 -2.00 0.32
N VAL A 54 0.99 -2.23 0.98
CA VAL A 54 0.77 -3.45 1.76
C VAL A 54 0.10 -4.51 0.87
N PRO A 55 0.67 -5.73 0.77
CA PRO A 55 0.06 -6.84 0.04
C PRO A 55 -1.20 -7.32 0.75
N LEU A 56 -2.33 -7.31 0.03
CA LEU A 56 -3.62 -7.74 0.54
C LEU A 56 -4.20 -8.87 -0.34
N GLU A 57 -4.96 -9.78 0.27
CA GLU A 57 -5.53 -10.94 -0.41
C GLU A 57 -6.47 -10.56 -1.58
N PRO A 58 -6.16 -10.98 -2.83
CA PRO A 58 -7.11 -10.95 -3.94
C PRO A 58 -8.09 -12.14 -3.90
N PHE A 59 -9.13 -12.14 -4.73
CA PHE A 59 -10.11 -13.24 -4.75
C PHE A 59 -9.50 -14.61 -5.14
N ASP A 60 -8.50 -14.61 -6.02
CA ASP A 60 -7.85 -15.83 -6.52
C ASP A 60 -6.60 -16.24 -5.71
N TYR A 61 -6.53 -15.83 -4.44
CA TYR A 61 -5.48 -16.31 -3.54
C TYR A 61 -5.72 -17.80 -3.18
N PRO A 62 -4.69 -18.67 -3.15
CA PRO A 62 -3.26 -18.37 -3.30
C PRO A 62 -2.70 -18.50 -4.72
N ASN A 63 -3.52 -18.75 -5.75
CA ASN A 63 -3.05 -18.85 -7.14
C ASN A 63 -2.39 -17.55 -7.60
N VAL A 64 -3.02 -16.41 -7.28
CA VAL A 64 -2.42 -15.08 -7.39
C VAL A 64 -1.94 -14.64 -6.01
N ASN A 65 -0.63 -14.69 -5.79
CA ASN A 65 -0.01 -14.38 -4.51
C ASN A 65 0.76 -13.06 -4.57
N PRO A 66 0.31 -11.99 -3.87
CA PRO A 66 1.01 -10.71 -3.82
C PRO A 66 2.41 -10.77 -3.18
N GLY A 67 2.70 -11.83 -2.42
CA GLY A 67 4.01 -12.10 -1.85
C GLY A 67 3.97 -12.46 -0.37
N ARG A 68 5.16 -12.50 0.23
CA ARG A 68 5.32 -12.81 1.66
C ARG A 68 4.63 -11.76 2.54
N ASN A 69 4.06 -12.22 3.66
CA ASN A 69 3.31 -11.38 4.61
C ASN A 69 2.08 -10.70 3.98
N THR A 70 1.47 -11.33 2.98
CA THR A 70 0.13 -10.94 2.50
C THR A 70 -0.85 -11.04 3.66
N LEU A 71 -1.66 -10.00 3.86
CA LEU A 71 -2.75 -10.03 4.83
C LEU A 71 -3.93 -10.77 4.20
N THR A 72 -4.51 -11.71 4.96
CA THR A 72 -5.56 -12.61 4.47
C THR A 72 -6.79 -12.59 5.37
N VAL A 73 -7.96 -12.82 4.79
CA VAL A 73 -9.24 -12.94 5.49
C VAL A 73 -9.25 -14.16 6.42
N ALA A 74 -8.54 -15.23 6.04
CA ALA A 74 -8.43 -16.43 6.86
C ALA A 74 -7.51 -16.28 8.08
N ALA A 75 -6.59 -15.31 8.08
CA ALA A 75 -5.70 -15.06 9.21
C ALA A 75 -6.44 -14.36 10.35
N THR A 76 -5.97 -14.59 11.57
CA THR A 76 -6.46 -13.85 12.74
C THR A 76 -6.06 -12.37 12.65
N ALA A 77 -6.79 -11.51 13.38
CA ALA A 77 -6.47 -10.08 13.44
C ALA A 77 -5.01 -9.84 13.90
N ASP A 78 -4.52 -10.59 14.88
CA ASP A 78 -3.15 -10.45 15.40
C ASP A 78 -2.09 -10.85 14.37
N GLU A 79 -2.34 -11.91 13.58
CA GLU A 79 -1.44 -12.31 12.49
C GLU A 79 -1.39 -11.26 11.38
N ASN A 80 -2.55 -10.73 10.97
CA ASN A 80 -2.61 -9.65 10.00
C ASN A 80 -1.92 -8.38 10.51
N LEU A 81 -2.12 -8.01 11.78
CA LEU A 81 -1.44 -6.86 12.39
C LEU A 81 0.07 -7.09 12.51
N LYS A 82 0.53 -8.31 12.80
CA LYS A 82 1.95 -8.66 12.78
C LYS A 82 2.54 -8.46 11.37
N ASN A 83 1.85 -8.93 10.33
CA ASN A 83 2.28 -8.78 8.94
C ASN A 83 2.27 -7.31 8.48
N LEU A 84 1.24 -6.55 8.86
CA LEU A 84 1.15 -5.11 8.61
C LEU A 84 2.33 -4.39 9.27
N ARG A 85 2.58 -4.64 10.57
CA ARG A 85 3.68 -4.02 11.31
C ARG A 85 5.04 -4.40 10.74
N TRP A 86 5.19 -5.61 10.20
CA TRP A 86 6.38 -5.99 9.45
C TRP A 86 6.55 -5.15 8.17
N ALA A 87 5.49 -4.93 7.39
CA ALA A 87 5.56 -4.07 6.20
C ALA A 87 5.89 -2.62 6.57
N LEU A 88 5.25 -2.10 7.61
CA LEU A 88 5.47 -0.74 8.12
C LEU A 88 6.87 -0.52 8.70
N SER A 89 7.56 -1.57 9.15
CA SER A 89 8.92 -1.47 9.70
C SER A 89 10.01 -1.49 8.64
N ARG A 90 9.67 -1.73 7.37
CA ARG A 90 10.65 -1.81 6.28
C ARG A 90 11.32 -0.48 5.97
N THR A 91 10.67 0.63 6.30
CA THR A 91 11.20 1.98 6.17
C THR A 91 10.45 2.94 7.10
N THR A 92 10.71 4.23 6.98
CA THR A 92 10.01 5.32 7.69
C THR A 92 9.67 6.44 6.70
N ASN A 93 9.13 7.56 7.19
CA ASN A 93 8.83 8.78 6.42
C ASN A 93 7.80 8.60 5.28
N TYR A 94 6.90 7.63 5.42
CA TYR A 94 5.69 7.53 4.60
C TYR A 94 4.52 8.24 5.28
N THR A 95 3.57 8.74 4.49
CA THR A 95 2.38 9.45 4.96
C THR A 95 1.16 8.53 5.11
N GLY A 96 1.20 7.35 4.49
CA GLY A 96 0.09 6.40 4.54
C GLY A 96 0.43 5.01 4.01
N VAL A 97 -0.60 4.17 3.97
CA VAL A 97 -0.58 2.83 3.41
C VAL A 97 -1.44 2.81 2.15
N MET A 98 -0.95 2.16 1.11
CA MET A 98 -1.72 1.85 -0.10
C MET A 98 -1.90 0.34 -0.22
N ASN A 99 -3.03 -0.14 -0.72
CA ASN A 99 -3.14 -1.57 -1.04
C ASN A 99 -2.29 -1.94 -2.26
N TYR A 100 -1.82 -3.18 -2.25
CA TYR A 100 -1.38 -3.88 -3.44
C TYR A 100 -2.28 -5.10 -3.62
N MET A 101 -3.12 -5.07 -4.66
CA MET A 101 -4.27 -5.97 -4.83
C MET A 101 -5.28 -5.82 -3.68
N GLY A 102 -5.83 -6.91 -3.13
CA GLY A 102 -6.67 -6.83 -1.94
C GLY A 102 -8.18 -6.82 -2.15
N ALA A 103 -8.67 -7.07 -3.36
CA ALA A 103 -10.11 -6.98 -3.65
C ALA A 103 -11.00 -7.87 -2.75
N ARG A 104 -10.47 -9.00 -2.25
CA ARG A 104 -11.15 -9.85 -1.28
C ARG A 104 -11.01 -9.32 0.14
N PHE A 105 -9.79 -8.94 0.52
CA PHE A 105 -9.50 -8.40 1.85
C PHE A 105 -10.28 -7.12 2.15
N SER A 106 -10.34 -6.17 1.20
CA SER A 106 -11.01 -4.89 1.39
C SER A 106 -12.53 -5.01 1.47
N ALA A 107 -13.11 -6.11 0.98
CA ALA A 107 -14.54 -6.41 1.07
C ALA A 107 -14.93 -7.13 2.38
N ASP A 108 -13.97 -7.49 3.24
CA ASP A 108 -14.22 -8.19 4.50
C ASP A 108 -14.05 -7.25 5.70
N ALA A 109 -15.15 -6.95 6.39
CA ALA A 109 -15.13 -6.01 7.51
C ALA A 109 -14.34 -6.53 8.74
N ALA A 110 -14.30 -7.84 8.96
CA ALA A 110 -13.60 -8.44 10.09
C ALA A 110 -12.09 -8.40 9.90
N ALA A 111 -11.62 -8.55 8.67
CA ALA A 111 -10.20 -8.44 8.31
C ALA A 111 -9.75 -6.97 8.16
N MET A 112 -10.54 -6.14 7.47
CA MET A 112 -10.18 -4.75 7.17
C MET A 112 -10.33 -3.81 8.37
N GLY A 113 -11.24 -4.10 9.30
CA GLY A 113 -11.49 -3.28 10.49
C GLY A 113 -10.25 -3.09 11.38
N PRO A 114 -9.58 -4.17 11.82
CA PRO A 114 -8.34 -4.09 12.60
C PRO A 114 -7.22 -3.36 11.88
N LEU A 115 -7.10 -3.53 10.56
CA LEU A 115 -6.13 -2.77 9.76
C LEU A 115 -6.40 -1.28 9.85
N MET A 116 -7.64 -0.83 9.62
CA MET A 116 -8.01 0.58 9.71
C MET A 116 -7.82 1.15 11.12
N ALA A 117 -8.17 0.39 12.16
CA ALA A 117 -7.96 0.82 13.55
C ALA A 117 -6.47 1.05 13.85
N GLU A 118 -5.58 0.18 13.38
CA GLU A 118 -4.13 0.35 13.56
C GLU A 118 -3.59 1.55 12.77
N LEU A 119 -4.11 1.84 11.56
CA LEU A 119 -3.72 3.04 10.81
C LEU A 119 -4.17 4.32 11.53
N GLY A 120 -5.42 4.36 12.02
CA GLY A 120 -5.95 5.50 12.76
C GLY A 120 -5.14 5.80 14.02
N ARG A 121 -4.79 4.77 14.79
CA ARG A 121 -3.92 4.88 15.98
C ARG A 121 -2.53 5.42 15.65
N ARG A 122 -2.04 5.20 14.43
CA ARG A 122 -0.72 5.65 13.96
C ARG A 122 -0.76 7.00 13.24
N GLY A 123 -1.95 7.57 13.01
CA GLY A 123 -2.11 8.79 12.21
C GLY A 123 -1.71 8.60 10.74
N LEU A 124 -1.85 7.39 10.19
CA LEU A 124 -1.52 7.09 8.80
C LEU A 124 -2.77 7.19 7.93
N ALA A 125 -2.62 7.75 6.72
CA ALA A 125 -3.66 7.70 5.72
C ALA A 125 -3.81 6.29 5.10
N TYR A 126 -4.97 6.01 4.51
CA TYR A 126 -5.18 4.88 3.62
C TYR A 126 -5.49 5.36 2.21
N VAL A 127 -4.71 4.88 1.25
CA VAL A 127 -4.88 5.13 -0.19
C VAL A 127 -5.41 3.83 -0.80
N ASP A 128 -6.67 3.81 -1.19
CA ASP A 128 -7.24 2.71 -1.96
C ASP A 128 -6.86 2.90 -3.44
N ASP A 129 -6.31 1.89 -4.09
CA ASP A 129 -5.96 1.94 -5.52
C ASP A 129 -7.18 1.93 -6.45
N GLY A 130 -8.40 1.80 -5.89
CA GLY A 130 -9.66 1.84 -6.62
C GLY A 130 -9.97 0.54 -7.38
N SER A 131 -9.15 -0.50 -7.24
CA SER A 131 -9.30 -1.75 -7.98
C SER A 131 -10.51 -2.60 -7.56
N SER A 132 -11.12 -2.31 -6.40
CA SER A 132 -12.27 -3.04 -5.87
C SER A 132 -13.48 -2.14 -5.62
N ALA A 133 -14.52 -2.28 -6.46
CA ALA A 133 -15.79 -1.60 -6.27
C ALA A 133 -16.56 -2.03 -5.00
N ARG A 134 -16.12 -3.12 -4.34
CA ARG A 134 -16.72 -3.65 -3.11
C ARG A 134 -15.91 -3.30 -1.86
N SER A 135 -14.92 -2.42 -1.99
CA SER A 135 -14.09 -2.00 -0.87
C SER A 135 -14.93 -1.36 0.23
N LEU A 136 -14.82 -1.86 1.45
CA LEU A 136 -15.38 -1.27 2.67
C LEU A 136 -14.44 -0.24 3.30
N ALA A 137 -13.31 0.06 2.63
CA ALA A 137 -12.31 0.99 3.13
C ALA A 137 -12.85 2.40 3.42
N PRO A 138 -13.74 3.03 2.62
CA PRO A 138 -14.24 4.37 2.91
C PRO A 138 -14.96 4.44 4.28
N ASP A 139 -15.89 3.51 4.52
CA ASP A 139 -16.70 3.49 5.75
C ASP A 139 -15.84 3.16 6.98
N LEU A 140 -14.93 2.19 6.84
CA LEU A 140 -14.03 1.79 7.92
C LEU A 140 -12.99 2.87 8.22
N ALA A 141 -12.50 3.60 7.21
CA ALA A 141 -11.59 4.70 7.41
C ALA A 141 -12.27 5.84 8.18
N LEU A 142 -13.49 6.23 7.76
CA LEU A 142 -14.30 7.23 8.46
C LEU A 142 -14.53 6.83 9.93
N LYS A 143 -14.94 5.57 10.17
CA LYS A 143 -15.19 5.05 11.52
C LYS A 143 -13.97 5.12 12.44
N ASN A 144 -12.76 4.97 11.88
CA ASN A 144 -11.50 4.93 12.64
C ASN A 144 -10.72 6.26 12.59
N GLY A 145 -11.26 7.31 11.99
CA GLY A 145 -10.58 8.60 11.86
C GLY A 145 -9.34 8.55 10.95
N VAL A 146 -9.32 7.64 9.98
CA VAL A 146 -8.23 7.47 9.01
C VAL A 146 -8.47 8.40 7.81
N PRO A 147 -7.53 9.29 7.46
CA PRO A 147 -7.60 10.03 6.20
C PRO A 147 -7.65 9.05 5.03
N PHE A 148 -8.63 9.22 4.15
CA PHE A 148 -8.92 8.28 3.07
C PHE A 148 -8.91 8.97 1.71
N VAL A 149 -8.36 8.28 0.71
CA VAL A 149 -8.50 8.62 -0.70
C VAL A 149 -8.59 7.34 -1.52
N ALA A 150 -9.36 7.35 -2.59
CA ALA A 150 -9.44 6.26 -3.56
C ALA A 150 -8.91 6.74 -4.92
N GLY A 151 -8.25 5.86 -5.66
CA GLY A 151 -7.84 6.11 -7.03
C GLY A 151 -9.04 6.16 -7.98
N ASP A 152 -9.09 7.18 -8.83
CA ASP A 152 -10.16 7.36 -9.82
C ASP A 152 -9.95 6.51 -11.09
N ALA A 153 -8.69 6.21 -11.42
CA ALA A 153 -8.32 5.47 -12.63
C ALA A 153 -6.94 4.80 -12.50
N SER A 154 -6.76 3.69 -13.21
CA SER A 154 -5.44 3.09 -13.45
C SER A 154 -4.88 3.59 -14.79
N ILE A 155 -3.61 3.99 -14.78
CA ILE A 155 -2.94 4.59 -15.95
C ILE A 155 -2.30 3.53 -16.85
N ASP A 156 -1.88 2.39 -16.27
CA ASP A 156 -1.04 1.37 -16.90
C ASP A 156 -1.61 -0.06 -16.77
N ALA A 157 -2.93 -0.20 -16.64
CA ALA A 157 -3.61 -1.48 -16.50
C ALA A 157 -3.38 -2.45 -17.69
N MET A 158 -3.05 -1.92 -18.86
CA MET A 158 -2.73 -2.69 -20.06
C MET A 158 -1.27 -2.49 -20.42
N ARG A 159 -0.53 -3.59 -20.60
CA ARG A 159 0.78 -3.58 -21.26
C ARG A 159 0.53 -3.88 -22.73
N ASP A 160 0.79 -2.89 -23.58
CA ASP A 160 0.96 -3.10 -25.02
C ASP A 160 2.23 -3.93 -25.32
#